data_AF-A0ABD2QFJ6-F1
#
_entry.id   AF-A0ABD2QFJ6-F1
#
_cell.length_a   1.000
_cell.length_b   1.000
_cell.length_c   1.000
_cell.angle_alpha   90.00
_cell.angle_beta   90.00
_cell.angle_gamma   90.00
#
_symmetry.space_group_name_H-M   'P 1'
#
loop_
_entity.id
_entity.type
_entity.pdbx_description
1 polymer ?
#
loop_
_entity_poly.entity_id
_entity_poly.type
_entity_poly.pdbx_seq_one_letter_code
_entity_poly.pdbx_strand_id
1 'polypeptide(L)'
;MQRHNSAWADSLRYRKPELDRSGGLRRITLNHNRKLGDEGALFLVDMLWDDLWLKALDLQSCDLTDRSAKAFLSLLTGTHSGSPARPGNQTLIVLDLRRNSNIS
;
A
#
# COMPACT_ATOMS: atom_id res chain seq x y z
N MET A 1 -9.40 -10.44 -19.65
CA MET A 1 -9.52 -8.97 -19.52
C MET A 1 -10.97 -8.63 -19.19
N GLN A 2 -11.33 -8.67 -17.90
CA GLN A 2 -12.72 -8.55 -17.43
C GLN A 2 -12.81 -7.88 -16.04
N ARG A 3 -11.74 -7.23 -15.59
CA ARG A 3 -11.60 -6.76 -14.19
C ARG A 3 -12.14 -5.34 -13.95
N HIS A 4 -12.13 -4.50 -14.99
CA HIS A 4 -12.79 -3.19 -14.92
C HIS A 4 -14.31 -3.31 -14.90
N ASN A 5 -14.88 -4.43 -15.40
CA ASN A 5 -16.31 -4.49 -15.66
C ASN A 5 -17.21 -4.70 -14.43
N SER A 6 -16.68 -5.23 -13.33
CA SER A 6 -17.47 -5.43 -12.11
C SER A 6 -17.52 -4.17 -11.23
N ALA A 7 -16.46 -3.36 -11.23
CA ALA A 7 -16.40 -2.16 -10.40
C ALA A 7 -17.33 -1.02 -10.89
N TRP A 8 -17.60 -0.92 -12.20
CA TRP A 8 -18.53 0.09 -12.72
C TRP A 8 -19.99 -0.23 -12.42
N ALA A 9 -20.36 -1.53 -12.40
CA ALA A 9 -21.73 -1.94 -12.11
C ALA A 9 -22.14 -1.60 -10.66
N ASP A 10 -21.22 -1.68 -9.71
CA ASP A 10 -21.47 -1.33 -8.30
C ASP A 10 -21.47 0.18 -8.04
N SER A 11 -20.76 0.96 -8.86
CA SER A 11 -20.67 2.43 -8.71
C SER A 11 -21.95 3.17 -9.16
N LEU A 12 -22.79 2.55 -10.00
CA LEU A 12 -24.03 3.14 -10.54
C LEU A 12 -25.21 3.16 -9.55
N ARG A 13 -25.09 2.55 -8.37
CA ARG A 13 -26.21 2.38 -7.40
C ARG A 13 -26.03 3.10 -6.06
N TYR A 14 -25.15 4.10 -5.97
CA TYR A 14 -24.84 4.78 -4.70
C TYR A 14 -24.40 3.82 -3.56
N ARG A 15 -23.95 2.61 -3.88
CA ARG A 15 -23.42 1.68 -2.89
C ARG A 15 -21.92 1.90 -2.79
N LYS A 16 -21.39 1.96 -1.56
CA LYS A 16 -19.95 1.81 -1.36
C LYS A 16 -19.55 0.46 -1.96
N PRO A 17 -18.57 0.42 -2.90
CA PRO A 17 -18.09 -0.85 -3.42
C PRO A 17 -17.66 -1.73 -2.25
N GLU A 18 -18.27 -2.92 -2.13
CA GLU A 18 -17.91 -3.91 -1.12
C GLU A 18 -16.59 -4.56 -1.55
N LEU A 19 -15.48 -3.87 -1.31
CA LEU A 19 -14.13 -4.34 -1.63
C LEU A 19 -13.80 -5.68 -0.96
N ASP A 20 -14.51 -6.01 0.13
CA ASP A 20 -14.38 -7.29 0.83
C ASP A 20 -15.00 -8.48 0.08
N ARG A 21 -15.92 -8.26 -0.86
CA ARG A 21 -16.52 -9.33 -1.69
C ARG A 21 -15.64 -9.77 -2.85
N SER A 22 -14.62 -9.00 -3.22
CA SER A 22 -13.73 -9.33 -4.34
C SER A 22 -12.43 -9.99 -3.84
N GLY A 23 -12.03 -11.10 -4.47
CA GLY A 23 -10.92 -11.97 -4.08
C GLY A 23 -9.50 -11.43 -4.34
N GLY A 24 -9.24 -10.15 -4.04
CA GLY A 24 -7.89 -9.57 -4.06
C GLY A 24 -6.98 -10.06 -2.92
N LEU A 25 -5.67 -9.92 -3.09
CA LEU A 25 -4.70 -10.26 -2.05
C LEU A 25 -4.86 -9.31 -0.85
N ARG A 26 -5.00 -9.86 0.37
CA ARG A 26 -5.26 -9.06 1.57
C ARG A 26 -4.02 -8.79 2.41
N ARG A 27 -3.03 -9.67 2.34
CA ARG A 27 -1.79 -9.57 3.11
C ARG A 27 -0.60 -10.01 2.27
N ILE A 28 0.48 -9.24 2.37
CA ILE A 28 1.79 -9.58 1.84
C ILE A 28 2.77 -9.59 3.01
N THR A 29 3.52 -10.68 3.16
CA THR A 29 4.58 -10.81 4.16
C THR A 29 5.90 -11.04 3.44
N LEU A 30 6.82 -10.08 3.53
CA LEU A 30 8.16 -10.16 2.93
C LEU A 30 9.25 -10.03 3.98
N ASN A 31 8.95 -10.35 5.25
CA ASN A 31 9.92 -10.29 6.34
C ASN A 31 11.23 -11.02 6.00
N HIS A 32 12.34 -10.51 6.56
CA HIS A 32 13.69 -11.03 6.40
C HIS A 32 14.24 -11.01 4.97
N ASN A 33 13.65 -10.20 4.08
CA ASN A 33 14.16 -10.00 2.72
C ASN A 33 15.03 -8.74 2.65
N ARG A 34 16.26 -8.81 3.17
CA ARG A 34 17.20 -7.67 3.18
C ARG A 34 17.59 -7.14 1.80
N LYS A 35 17.44 -7.94 0.74
CA LYS A 35 17.69 -7.49 -0.64
C LYS A 35 16.58 -6.60 -1.21
N LEU A 36 15.45 -6.48 -0.51
CA LEU A 36 14.36 -5.60 -0.91
C LEU A 36 14.82 -4.14 -0.84
N GLY A 37 15.39 -3.74 0.32
CA GLY A 37 15.95 -2.41 0.54
C GLY A 37 14.95 -1.28 0.26
N ASP A 38 15.45 -0.04 0.25
CA ASP A 38 14.57 1.11 0.04
C ASP A 38 13.92 1.12 -1.34
N GLU A 39 14.67 0.72 -2.38
CA GLU A 39 14.18 0.73 -3.76
C GLU A 39 12.98 -0.20 -3.93
N GLY A 40 13.05 -1.43 -3.42
CA GLY A 40 11.93 -2.37 -3.47
C GLY A 40 10.72 -1.86 -2.67
N ALA A 41 10.95 -1.20 -1.53
CA ALA A 41 9.87 -0.59 -0.76
C ALA A 41 9.22 0.60 -1.49
N LEU A 42 9.99 1.41 -2.22
CA LEU A 42 9.45 2.52 -3.03
C LEU A 42 8.58 2.01 -4.17
N PHE A 43 8.98 0.92 -4.85
CA PHE A 43 8.12 0.26 -5.83
C PHE A 43 6.81 -0.23 -5.21
N LEU A 44 6.85 -0.78 -3.99
CA LEU A 44 5.63 -1.18 -3.28
C LEU A 44 4.76 0.04 -2.99
N VAL A 45 5.34 1.14 -2.53
CA VAL A 45 4.62 2.40 -2.26
C VAL A 45 3.89 2.90 -3.51
N ASP A 46 4.58 2.97 -4.65
CA ASP A 46 3.98 3.42 -5.92
C ASP A 46 2.80 2.53 -6.34
N MET A 47 2.93 1.21 -6.17
CA MET A 47 1.84 0.26 -6.49
C MET A 47 0.64 0.39 -5.54
N LEU A 48 0.90 0.71 -4.27
CA LEU A 48 -0.14 0.83 -3.26
C LEU A 48 -0.96 2.11 -3.38
N TRP A 49 -0.52 3.08 -4.16
CA TRP A 49 -1.24 4.35 -4.31
C TRP A 49 -2.66 4.17 -4.86
N ASP A 50 -2.82 3.25 -5.82
CA ASP A 50 -4.10 2.94 -6.46
C ASP A 50 -4.64 1.53 -6.07
N ASP A 51 -4.03 0.87 -5.07
CA ASP A 51 -4.47 -0.46 -4.61
C ASP A 51 -5.72 -0.38 -3.71
N LEU A 52 -6.72 -1.19 -4.05
CA LEU A 52 -8.02 -1.19 -3.39
C LEU A 52 -8.26 -2.41 -2.47
N TRP A 53 -7.29 -3.32 -2.32
CA TRP A 53 -7.55 -4.64 -1.70
C TRP A 53 -6.59 -5.01 -0.58
N LEU A 54 -5.33 -4.61 -0.65
CA LEU A 54 -4.33 -4.96 0.35
C LEU A 54 -4.67 -4.28 1.68
N LYS A 55 -4.73 -5.09 2.74
CA LYS A 55 -5.03 -4.64 4.10
C LYS A 55 -3.80 -4.68 4.99
N ALA A 56 -2.81 -5.50 4.66
CA ALA A 56 -1.64 -5.67 5.48
C ALA A 56 -0.36 -5.90 4.67
N LEU A 57 0.72 -5.25 5.09
CA LEU A 57 2.07 -5.40 4.54
C LEU A 57 3.09 -5.54 5.67
N ASP A 58 3.82 -6.66 5.68
CA ASP A 58 4.90 -6.90 6.64
C ASP A 58 6.27 -6.87 5.96
N LEU A 59 7.13 -5.97 6.43
CA LEU A 59 8.49 -5.74 5.91
C LEU A 59 9.52 -5.74 7.04
N GLN A 60 9.37 -6.65 8.02
CA GLN A 60 10.31 -6.72 9.13
C GLN A 60 11.68 -7.18 8.66
N SER A 61 12.75 -6.51 9.12
CA SER A 61 14.14 -6.87 8.77
C SER A 61 14.40 -6.95 7.25
N CYS A 62 13.92 -5.95 6.52
CA CYS A 62 14.08 -5.82 5.06
C CYS A 62 15.15 -4.80 4.64
N ASP A 63 15.97 -4.33 5.59
CA ASP A 63 17.02 -3.32 5.39
C ASP A 63 16.49 -1.97 4.90
N LEU A 64 15.34 -1.57 5.46
CA LEU A 64 14.69 -0.29 5.16
C LEU A 64 15.27 0.85 6.01
N THR A 65 15.29 2.05 5.43
CA THR A 65 15.72 3.28 6.09
C THR A 65 14.55 4.27 6.26
N ASP A 66 14.83 5.42 6.89
CA ASP A 66 13.92 6.57 6.96
C ASP A 66 13.35 7.00 5.61
N ARG A 67 14.06 6.74 4.50
CA ARG A 67 13.58 7.06 3.15
C ARG A 67 12.29 6.31 2.83
N SER A 68 12.26 5.00 3.06
CA SER A 68 11.05 4.20 2.87
C SER A 68 9.98 4.52 3.90
N ALA A 69 10.35 4.76 5.15
CA ALA A 69 9.40 5.15 6.19
C ALA A 69 8.63 6.43 5.81
N LYS A 70 9.35 7.46 5.31
CA LYS A 70 8.74 8.70 4.81
C LYS A 70 7.85 8.46 3.59
N ALA A 71 8.25 7.57 2.69
CA ALA A 71 7.43 7.23 1.52
C ALA A 71 6.11 6.54 1.93
N PHE A 72 6.14 5.59 2.86
CA PHE A 72 4.94 4.98 3.43
C PHE A 72 4.09 6.00 4.21
N LEU A 73 4.71 6.93 4.93
CA LEU A 73 3.96 8.01 5.58
C LEU A 73 3.20 8.84 4.54
N SER A 74 3.88 9.26 3.48
CA SER A 74 3.25 9.99 2.36
C SER A 74 2.11 9.20 1.71
N LEU A 75 2.24 7.88 1.57
CA LEU A 75 1.18 6.98 1.09
C LEU A 75 -0.06 7.05 1.96
N LEU A 76 0.12 6.96 3.27
CA LEU A 76 -0.98 6.92 4.23
C LEU A 76 -1.64 8.30 4.40
N THR A 77 -0.87 9.39 4.34
CA THR A 77 -1.37 10.75 4.52
C THR A 77 -1.86 11.40 3.22
N GLY A 78 -1.47 10.86 2.06
CA GLY A 78 -1.73 11.50 0.76
C GLY A 78 -0.85 12.72 0.48
N THR A 79 0.23 12.90 1.24
CA THR A 79 1.15 14.04 1.05
C THR A 79 2.24 13.67 0.06
N HIS A 80 2.00 13.84 -1.24
CA HIS A 80 3.04 13.66 -2.25
C HIS A 80 3.70 15.00 -2.58
N SER A 81 5.03 15.07 -2.49
CA SER A 81 5.81 16.23 -2.90
C SER A 81 5.69 16.43 -4.41
N GLY A 82 4.85 17.37 -4.86
CA GLY A 82 4.78 17.80 -6.26
C GLY A 82 3.51 17.43 -7.04
N SER A 83 2.49 16.85 -6.40
CA SER A 83 1.20 16.54 -7.05
C SER A 83 0.03 17.17 -6.28
N PRO A 84 -1.11 17.52 -6.92
CA PRO A 84 -2.29 17.97 -6.20
C PRO A 84 -2.69 16.94 -5.14
N ALA A 85 -3.15 17.43 -3.98
CA ALA A 85 -3.53 16.59 -2.85
C ALA A 85 -4.52 15.49 -3.30
N ARG A 86 -4.08 14.24 -3.24
CA ARG A 86 -4.93 13.06 -3.44
C ARG A 86 -5.16 12.41 -2.08
N PRO A 87 -6.31 11.76 -1.86
CA PRO A 87 -6.51 10.98 -0.66
C PRO A 87 -5.41 9.90 -0.58
N GLY A 88 -4.80 9.75 0.59
CA GLY A 88 -3.86 8.66 0.85
C GLY A 88 -4.53 7.29 0.74
N ASN A 89 -3.73 6.24 0.75
CA ASN A 89 -4.24 4.87 0.73
C ASN A 89 -5.12 4.63 1.98
N GLN A 90 -6.38 4.26 1.74
CA GLN A 90 -7.39 4.00 2.78
C GLN A 90 -7.64 2.50 3.03
N THR A 91 -6.91 1.64 2.33
CA THR A 91 -7.12 0.19 2.35
C THR A 91 -6.12 -0.53 3.23
N LEU A 92 -4.89 -0.04 3.31
CA LEU A 92 -3.82 -0.56 4.15
C LEU A 92 -4.09 -0.21 5.63
N ILE A 93 -4.36 -1.24 6.42
CA ILE A 93 -4.68 -1.13 7.85
C ILE A 93 -3.46 -1.47 8.71
N VAL A 94 -2.63 -2.41 8.24
CA VAL A 94 -1.45 -2.88 8.95
C VAL A 94 -0.21 -2.67 8.09
N LEU A 95 0.72 -1.86 8.59
CA LEU A 95 2.05 -1.73 8.04
C LEU A 95 3.07 -2.07 9.13
N ASP A 96 3.82 -3.15 8.94
CA ASP A 96 4.80 -3.62 9.92
C ASP A 96 6.23 -3.43 9.41
N LEU A 97 6.87 -2.35 9.88
CA LEU A 97 8.26 -2.01 9.58
C LEU A 97 9.23 -2.35 10.73
N ARG A 98 8.80 -3.13 11.73
CA ARG A 98 9.63 -3.43 12.91
C ARG A 98 10.93 -4.14 12.50
N ARG A 99 11.96 -4.05 13.35
CA ARG A 99 13.26 -4.71 13.13
C ARG A 99 13.99 -4.26 11.85
N ASN A 100 13.69 -3.06 11.34
CA ASN A 100 14.56 -2.32 10.44
C ASN A 100 15.32 -1.30 11.30
N SER A 101 16.60 -1.57 11.56
CA SER A 101 17.43 -0.77 12.48
C SER A 101 17.76 0.63 11.97
N ASN A 102 17.54 0.88 10.68
CA ASN A 102 17.91 2.12 10.01
C ASN A 102 16.71 3.09 9.87
N ILE A 103 15.59 2.78 10.52
CA ILE A 103 14.43 3.66 10.68
C ILE A 103 14.50 4.28 12.09
N SER A 104 14.47 5.62 12.16
CA SER A 104 14.54 6.42 13.39
C SER A 104 13.18 6.85 13.93
#